data_AF-A0A0R1VVL4-F1
#
_entry.id   AF-A0A0R1VVL4-F1
#
_cell.length_a   1.000
_cell.length_b   1.000
_cell.length_c   1.000
_cell.angle_alpha   90.00
_cell.angle_beta   90.00
_cell.angle_gamma   90.00
#
_symmetry.space_group_name_H-M   'P 1'
#
loop_
_entity.id
_entity.type
_entity.pdbx_description
1 polymer ?
#
loop_
_entity_poly.entity_id
_entity_poly.type
_entity_poly.pdbx_seq_one_letter_code
_entity_poly.pdbx_strand_id
1 'polypeptide(L)'
;MSYDGSMKKGKFSGQGSLKLPNHDKYVGHFENGEFNGKGTFISHENWSYSGKFISGLPSGKGTLVTSNNKKYSGKFVKGEFHREN
;
A
#
# COMPACT_ATOMS: atom_id res chain seq x y z
N MET A 1 -5.20 -8.15 -14.32
CA MET A 1 -5.09 -6.90 -13.52
C MET A 1 -6.36 -6.10 -13.74
N SER A 2 -6.94 -5.50 -12.69
CA SER A 2 -8.07 -4.58 -12.81
C SER A 2 -7.83 -3.35 -11.95
N TYR A 3 -8.15 -2.17 -12.46
CA TYR A 3 -8.08 -0.92 -11.72
C TYR A 3 -9.43 -0.22 -11.75
N ASP A 4 -9.90 0.21 -10.59
CA ASP A 4 -11.09 1.03 -10.41
C ASP A 4 -10.66 2.34 -9.74
N GLY A 5 -10.74 3.46 -10.47
CA GLY A 5 -10.27 4.74 -9.97
C GLY A 5 -9.95 5.74 -11.06
N SER A 6 -9.44 6.90 -10.66
CA SER A 6 -9.10 7.97 -11.61
C SER A 6 -7.79 7.71 -12.34
N MET A 7 -7.69 8.23 -13.57
CA MET A 7 -6.47 8.21 -14.37
C MET A 7 -6.12 9.63 -14.83
N LYS A 8 -4.83 9.93 -14.87
CA LYS A 8 -4.30 11.19 -15.40
C LYS A 8 -3.15 10.88 -16.35
N LYS A 9 -3.24 11.35 -17.61
CA LYS A 9 -2.23 11.11 -18.67
C LYS A 9 -1.89 9.61 -18.84
N GLY A 10 -2.89 8.74 -18.82
CA GLY A 10 -2.72 7.29 -18.97
C GLY A 10 -2.10 6.57 -17.76
N LYS A 11 -1.95 7.25 -16.61
CA LYS A 11 -1.42 6.68 -15.36
C LYS A 11 -2.48 6.70 -14.26
N PHE A 12 -2.46 5.73 -13.36
CA PHE A 12 -3.30 5.74 -12.16
C PHE A 12 -3.01 6.99 -11.32
N SER A 13 -4.06 7.66 -10.87
CA SER A 13 -3.95 8.93 -10.14
C SER A 13 -5.16 9.13 -9.24
N GLY A 14 -4.98 9.74 -8.06
CA GLY A 14 -6.08 9.95 -7.13
C GLY A 14 -6.45 8.69 -6.36
N GLN A 15 -7.67 8.62 -5.82
CA GLN A 15 -8.14 7.42 -5.13
C GLN A 15 -8.47 6.30 -6.13
N GLY A 16 -8.10 5.07 -5.78
CA GLY A 16 -8.44 3.90 -6.58
C GLY A 16 -8.21 2.57 -5.85
N SER A 17 -8.61 1.50 -6.53
CA SER A 17 -8.48 0.11 -6.14
C SER A 17 -7.82 -0.67 -7.28
N LEU A 18 -6.63 -1.21 -7.03
CA LEU A 18 -5.88 -2.04 -7.98
C LEU A 18 -5.89 -3.49 -7.50
N LYS A 19 -6.27 -4.42 -8.39
CA LYS A 19 -6.07 -5.86 -8.21
C LYS A 19 -5.01 -6.35 -9.20
N LEU A 20 -3.93 -6.90 -8.68
CA LEU A 20 -2.82 -7.44 -9.46
C LEU A 20 -3.11 -8.89 -9.91
N PRO A 21 -2.43 -9.39 -10.96
CA PRO A 21 -2.63 -10.76 -11.45
C PRO A 21 -2.32 -11.84 -10.41
N ASN A 22 -1.41 -11.57 -9.46
CA ASN A 22 -1.09 -12.47 -8.35
C ASN A 22 -2.12 -12.43 -7.20
N HIS A 23 -3.25 -11.73 -7.39
CA HIS A 23 -4.30 -11.49 -6.39
C HIS A 23 -3.97 -10.49 -5.28
N ASP A 24 -2.81 -9.83 -5.32
CA ASP A 24 -2.55 -8.69 -4.45
C ASP A 24 -3.53 -7.55 -4.74
N LYS A 25 -3.87 -6.80 -3.70
CA LYS A 25 -4.80 -5.68 -3.79
C LYS A 25 -4.22 -4.45 -3.13
N TYR A 26 -4.39 -3.31 -3.77
CA TYR A 26 -4.12 -2.01 -3.18
C TYR A 26 -5.35 -1.14 -3.26
N VAL A 27 -5.74 -0.53 -2.14
CA VAL A 27 -6.80 0.48 -2.09
C VAL A 27 -6.24 1.73 -1.44
N GLY A 28 -6.22 2.83 -2.17
CA GLY A 28 -5.65 4.07 -1.66
C GLY A 28 -5.36 5.07 -2.75
N HIS A 29 -4.47 6.01 -2.41
CA HIS A 29 -4.09 7.08 -3.32
C HIS A 29 -2.95 6.66 -4.26
N PHE A 30 -3.08 7.07 -5.52
CA PHE A 30 -2.12 6.85 -6.58
C PHE A 30 -1.56 8.19 -7.06
N GLU A 31 -0.29 8.19 -7.41
CA GLU A 31 0.35 9.32 -8.09
C GLU A 31 1.31 8.78 -9.15
N ASN A 32 1.18 9.26 -10.39
CA ASN A 32 2.01 8.83 -11.52
C ASN A 32 2.05 7.30 -11.74
N GLY A 33 0.97 6.59 -11.41
CA GLY A 33 0.89 5.12 -11.54
C GLY A 33 1.39 4.35 -10.32
N GLU A 34 1.94 5.02 -9.31
CA GLU A 34 2.50 4.39 -8.10
C GLU A 34 1.58 4.59 -6.90
N PHE A 35 1.68 3.70 -5.90
CA PHE A 35 1.04 3.91 -4.61
C PHE A 35 1.69 5.11 -3.92
N ASN A 36 0.89 6.11 -3.56
CA ASN A 36 1.42 7.34 -2.98
C ASN A 36 0.36 8.00 -2.11
N GLY A 37 0.70 8.30 -0.85
CA GLY A 37 -0.25 8.80 0.14
C GLY A 37 -0.81 7.68 0.99
N LYS A 38 -2.02 7.85 1.55
CA LYS A 38 -2.63 6.83 2.41
C LYS A 38 -3.23 5.70 1.57
N GLY A 39 -3.02 4.48 2.01
CA GLY A 39 -3.63 3.30 1.41
C GLY A 39 -3.49 2.04 2.25
N THR A 40 -4.07 0.97 1.74
CA THR A 40 -3.98 -0.38 2.30
C THR A 40 -3.56 -1.33 1.18
N PHE A 41 -2.47 -2.04 1.40
CA PHE A 41 -2.02 -3.15 0.58
C PHE A 41 -2.39 -4.48 1.26
N ILE A 42 -2.97 -5.40 0.51
CA ILE A 42 -3.35 -6.75 0.93
C ILE A 42 -2.63 -7.71 0.01
N SER A 43 -1.72 -8.50 0.57
CA SER A 43 -1.00 -9.53 -0.14
C SER A 43 -1.83 -10.81 -0.26
N HIS A 44 -1.69 -11.50 -1.38
CA HIS A 44 -2.16 -12.88 -1.54
C HIS A 44 -1.48 -13.86 -0.56
N GLU A 45 -0.34 -13.49 0.02
CA GLU A 45 0.37 -14.24 1.07
C GLU A 45 -0.19 -13.97 2.48
N ASN A 46 -1.43 -13.45 2.59
CA ASN A 46 -2.16 -13.21 3.83
C ASN A 46 -1.56 -12.17 4.79
N TRP A 47 -0.60 -11.36 4.35
CA TRP A 47 -0.17 -10.17 5.09
C TRP A 47 -0.80 -8.90 4.49
N SER A 48 -0.92 -7.85 5.30
CA SER A 48 -1.44 -6.55 4.85
C SER A 48 -0.71 -5.40 5.52
N TYR A 49 -0.61 -4.28 4.82
CA TYR A 49 -0.09 -3.03 5.37
C TYR A 49 -1.10 -1.92 5.14
N SER A 50 -1.41 -1.15 6.18
CA SER A 50 -2.22 0.06 6.09
C SER A 50 -1.44 1.25 6.63
N GLY A 51 -1.26 2.27 5.82
CA GLY A 51 -0.44 3.42 6.20
C GLY A 51 -0.15 4.34 5.03
N LYS A 52 0.90 5.14 5.19
CA LYS A 52 1.38 6.01 4.12
C LYS A 52 2.35 5.24 3.21
N PHE A 53 2.30 5.58 1.93
CA PHE A 53 3.14 5.10 0.85
C PHE A 53 3.82 6.29 0.16
N ILE A 54 5.05 6.08 -0.31
CA ILE A 54 5.77 7.02 -1.18
C ILE A 54 6.46 6.18 -2.26
N SER A 55 6.14 6.45 -3.53
CA SER A 55 6.66 5.71 -4.69
C SER A 55 6.57 4.19 -4.53
N GLY A 56 5.38 3.70 -4.20
CA GLY A 56 5.13 2.25 -4.05
C GLY A 56 5.52 1.66 -2.70
N LEU A 57 6.34 2.34 -1.89
CA LEU A 57 6.89 1.79 -0.66
C LEU A 57 6.17 2.29 0.60
N PRO A 58 5.90 1.42 1.59
CA PRO A 58 5.52 1.83 2.94
C PRO A 58 6.46 2.89 3.51
N SER A 59 5.91 4.03 3.92
CA SER A 59 6.68 5.18 4.41
C SER A 59 5.88 6.02 5.39
N GLY A 60 6.46 6.37 6.53
CA GLY A 60 5.79 7.08 7.62
C GLY A 60 5.06 6.13 8.57
N LYS A 61 4.00 6.59 9.23
CA LYS A 61 3.25 5.76 10.18
C LYS A 61 2.37 4.76 9.44
N GLY A 62 2.36 3.51 9.91
CA GLY A 62 1.53 2.46 9.36
C GLY A 62 1.40 1.27 10.31
N THR A 63 0.57 0.32 9.90
CA THR A 63 0.33 -0.95 10.59
C THR A 63 0.52 -2.08 9.60
N LEU A 64 1.45 -2.98 9.89
CA LEU A 64 1.64 -4.25 9.19
C LEU A 64 0.94 -5.36 9.99
N VAL A 65 0.07 -6.12 9.33
CA VAL A 65 -0.50 -7.36 9.83
C VAL A 65 0.16 -8.51 9.06
N THR A 66 0.90 -9.37 9.74
CA THR A 66 1.53 -10.55 9.11
C THR A 66 0.51 -11.66 8.87
N SER A 67 0.87 -12.66 8.07
CA SER A 67 0.08 -13.88 7.85
C SER A 67 -0.36 -14.61 9.13
N ASN A 68 0.44 -14.50 10.20
CA ASN A 68 0.13 -15.07 11.52
C ASN A 68 -0.71 -14.13 12.41
N ASN A 69 -1.40 -13.14 11.81
CA ASN A 69 -2.21 -12.12 12.49
C ASN A 69 -1.48 -11.25 13.54
N LYS A 70 -0.14 -11.32 13.60
CA LYS A 70 0.65 -10.37 14.41
C LYS A 70 0.58 -8.98 13.81
N LYS A 71 0.36 -7.98 14.66
CA LYS A 71 0.24 -6.57 14.28
C LYS A 71 1.48 -5.79 14.72
N TYR A 72 2.05 -5.03 13.79
CA TYR A 72 3.20 -4.16 14.02
C TYR A 72 2.82 -2.75 13.60
N SER A 73 2.60 -1.88 14.58
CA SER A 73 2.32 -0.47 14.36
C SER A 73 3.56 0.35 14.70
N GLY A 74 3.95 1.26 13.80
CA GLY A 74 5.15 2.05 13.96
C GLY A 74 5.51 2.83 12.71
N LYS A 75 6.76 3.26 12.63
CA LYS A 75 7.28 4.04 11.51
C LYS A 75 7.88 3.08 10.48
N PHE A 76 7.61 3.33 9.21
CA PHE A 76 8.18 2.61 8.07
C PHE A 76 9.04 3.60 7.27
N VAL A 77 10.20 3.14 6.80
CA VAL A 77 11.08 3.94 5.96
C VAL A 77 11.50 3.06 4.79
N LYS A 78 11.09 3.42 3.56
CA LYS A 78 11.37 2.66 2.33
C LYS A 78 10.98 1.17 2.42
N GLY A 79 9.86 0.86 3.08
CA GLY A 79 9.40 -0.52 3.28
C GLY A 79 9.88 -1.19 4.57
N GLU A 80 10.88 -0.63 5.26
CA GLU A 80 11.46 -1.25 6.46
C GLU A 80 10.78 -0.73 7.73
N PHE A 81 10.32 -1.66 8.57
CA PHE A 81 9.74 -1.34 9.87
C PHE A 81 10.80 -0.83 10.84
N HIS A 82 10.62 0.40 11.31
CA HIS A 82 11.41 1.04 12.34
C HIS A 82 10.56 1.13 13.61
N ARG A 83 10.95 0.35 14.62
CA ARG A 83 10.37 0.45 15.95
C ARG A 83 10.86 1.76 16.57
N GLU A 84 9.93 2.63 16.95
CA GLU A 84 10.29 3.72 17.87
C GLU A 84 10.58 3.07 19.22
N ASN A 85 11.82 3.25 19.72
CA ASN A 85 12.26 2.82 21.05
C ASN A 85 11.57 3.63 22.14
#